data_AF-A0AAU7MBI4-F1
#
_entry.id   AF-A0AAU7MBI4-F1
#
_cell.length_a   1.000
_cell.length_b   1.000
_cell.length_c   1.000
_cell.angle_alpha   90.00
_cell.angle_beta   90.00
_cell.angle_gamma   90.00
#
_symmetry.space_group_name_H-M   'P 1'
#
loop_
_entity.id
_entity.type
_entity.pdbx_description
1 polymer ?
#
loop_
_entity_poly.entity_id
_entity_poly.type
_entity_poly.pdbx_seq_one_letter_code
_entity_poly.pdbx_strand_id
1 'polypeptide(L)'
;MPQPRFRYHPDPVATGSAVPTVEACVLCGIARGWRYAGPIYGRQVDVLCLYCIASGEAARALTGGVDFPCMFTDATDVPPGVPFAVVEEVTQRTPGFVSWQQPSWLYHCGDGAAFLGAAGYEELRAHPDALEMIRDDLHRLGWPADQAEAMLRRMDRSGEPAAILFRCLHCGVHLASWEMVHADVEASVQVLGPGHETTVGRHAGAVGYRTCPYAGRPRIPA
;
A
#
# COMPACT_ATOMS: atom_id res chain seq x y z
N MET A 1 -13.38 23.83 -5.63
CA MET A 1 -13.03 23.06 -6.85
C MET A 1 -13.13 21.58 -6.50
N PRO A 2 -13.66 20.71 -7.38
CA PRO A 2 -13.71 19.26 -7.10
C PRO A 2 -12.29 18.69 -7.01
N GLN A 3 -12.10 17.56 -6.32
CA GLN A 3 -10.81 16.85 -6.34
C GLN A 3 -10.66 16.03 -7.63
N PRO A 4 -9.42 15.77 -8.09
CA PRO A 4 -9.21 14.83 -9.18
C PRO A 4 -9.68 13.43 -8.76
N ARG A 5 -10.18 12.65 -9.73
CA ARG A 5 -10.59 11.27 -9.49
C ARG A 5 -9.41 10.34 -9.78
N PHE A 6 -9.15 9.42 -8.87
CA PHE A 6 -8.16 8.35 -9.05
C PHE A 6 -8.88 7.01 -9.11
N ARG A 7 -8.60 6.22 -10.15
CA ARG A 7 -9.20 4.89 -10.29
C ARG A 7 -8.77 3.96 -9.17
N TYR A 8 -7.48 3.98 -8.84
CA TYR A 8 -6.89 3.04 -7.89
C TYR A 8 -6.90 3.59 -6.45
N HIS A 9 -7.11 4.88 -6.21
CA HIS A 9 -7.25 5.44 -4.86
C HIS A 9 -8.44 6.40 -4.79
N PRO A 10 -9.69 5.90 -4.81
CA PRO A 10 -10.88 6.70 -5.02
C PRO A 10 -11.14 7.80 -3.99
N ASP A 11 -10.69 7.64 -2.74
CA ASP A 11 -10.87 8.64 -1.68
C ASP A 11 -9.59 8.86 -0.85
N PRO A 12 -8.62 9.64 -1.37
CA PRO A 12 -7.38 9.95 -0.66
C PRO A 12 -7.59 10.76 0.63
N VAL A 13 -8.74 11.42 0.80
CA VAL A 13 -9.05 12.16 2.03
C VAL A 13 -9.44 11.20 3.14
N ALA A 14 -10.36 10.28 2.86
CA ALA A 14 -10.83 9.31 3.84
C ALA A 14 -9.72 8.37 4.34
N THR A 15 -8.72 8.09 3.50
CA THR A 15 -7.55 7.27 3.85
C THR A 15 -6.42 8.05 4.50
N GLY A 16 -6.49 9.39 4.54
CA GLY A 16 -5.46 10.25 5.11
C GLY A 16 -4.29 10.58 4.18
N SER A 17 -4.25 10.05 2.95
CA SER A 17 -3.24 10.38 1.94
C SER A 17 -3.35 11.81 1.40
N ALA A 18 -4.44 12.51 1.69
CA ALA A 18 -4.64 13.92 1.42
C ALA A 18 -5.15 14.65 2.66
N VAL A 19 -4.45 15.74 3.04
CA VAL A 19 -4.81 16.56 4.20
C VAL A 19 -5.09 18.00 3.79
N PRO A 20 -5.94 18.74 4.54
CA PRO A 20 -6.23 20.13 4.23
C PRO A 20 -4.98 21.02 4.25
N THR A 21 -4.92 22.00 3.36
CA THR A 21 -3.92 23.08 3.40
C THR A 21 -4.46 24.36 2.74
N VAL A 22 -3.93 25.51 3.16
CA VAL A 22 -4.15 26.80 2.49
C VAL A 22 -2.99 27.18 1.55
N GLU A 23 -1.90 26.43 1.58
CA GLU A 23 -0.68 26.73 0.84
C GLU A 23 -0.80 26.33 -0.64
N ALA A 24 -0.04 27.04 -1.48
CA ALA A 24 0.05 26.76 -2.90
C ALA A 24 0.93 25.54 -3.18
N CYS A 25 0.59 24.75 -4.19
CA CYS A 25 1.44 23.66 -4.64
C CYS A 25 2.79 24.19 -5.15
N VAL A 26 3.89 23.59 -4.72
CA VAL A 26 5.26 23.94 -5.15
C VAL A 26 5.44 23.81 -6.67
N LEU A 27 4.72 22.89 -7.32
CA LEU A 27 4.87 22.63 -8.75
C LEU A 27 4.03 23.57 -9.62
N CYS A 28 2.73 23.68 -9.37
CA CYS A 28 1.83 24.47 -10.21
C CYS A 28 1.47 25.85 -9.66
N GLY A 29 1.87 26.18 -8.43
CA GLY A 29 1.59 27.47 -7.79
C GLY A 29 0.13 27.68 -7.37
N ILE A 30 -0.74 26.67 -7.50
CA ILE A 30 -2.17 26.80 -7.20
C ILE A 30 -2.49 26.22 -5.82
N ALA A 31 -3.14 27.01 -4.96
CA ALA A 31 -3.74 26.54 -3.71
C ALA A 31 -5.05 25.79 -4.01
N ARG A 32 -5.07 24.47 -3.75
CA ARG A 32 -6.20 23.58 -4.08
C ARG A 32 -7.03 23.15 -2.86
N GLY A 33 -6.65 23.59 -1.65
CA GLY A 33 -7.30 23.21 -0.39
C GLY A 33 -6.83 21.89 0.21
N TRP A 34 -6.10 21.08 -0.56
CA TRP A 34 -5.62 19.74 -0.18
C TRP A 34 -4.19 19.52 -0.67
N ARG A 35 -3.33 18.96 0.19
CA ARG A 35 -2.00 18.47 -0.17
C ARG A 35 -1.89 16.98 0.05
N TYR A 36 -1.04 16.35 -0.74
CA TYR A 36 -0.62 14.98 -0.56
C TYR A 36 0.17 14.83 0.75
N ALA A 37 -0.09 13.73 1.45
CA ALA A 37 0.52 13.37 2.73
C ALA A 37 1.07 11.93 2.75
N GLY A 38 1.13 11.28 1.59
CA GLY A 38 1.73 9.95 1.44
C GLY A 38 3.21 9.99 1.04
N PRO A 39 3.80 8.82 0.76
CA PRO A 39 5.21 8.71 0.41
C PRO A 39 5.53 9.32 -0.96
N ILE A 40 6.72 9.91 -1.08
CA ILE A 40 7.28 10.42 -2.33
C ILE A 40 8.63 9.73 -2.54
N TYR A 41 8.72 8.85 -3.53
CA TYR A 41 9.96 8.20 -3.95
C TYR A 41 10.60 9.02 -5.06
N GLY A 42 11.23 10.12 -4.66
CA GLY A 42 11.82 11.12 -5.54
C GLY A 42 12.29 12.33 -4.73
N ARG A 43 12.40 13.49 -5.40
CA ARG A 43 12.69 14.75 -4.72
C ARG A 43 11.53 15.14 -3.80
N GLN A 44 11.83 15.32 -2.52
CA GLN A 44 10.84 15.73 -1.51
C GLN A 44 10.38 17.17 -1.73
N VAL A 45 9.11 17.43 -1.43
CA VAL A 45 8.49 18.76 -1.44
C VAL A 45 7.46 18.88 -0.33
N ASP A 46 7.30 20.08 0.23
CA ASP A 46 6.42 20.31 1.38
C ASP A 46 4.92 20.30 0.99
N VAL A 47 4.58 20.94 -0.14
CA VAL A 47 3.19 21.08 -0.61
C VAL A 47 3.03 20.59 -2.04
N LEU A 48 2.53 19.36 -2.19
CA LEU A 48 2.17 18.76 -3.47
C LEU A 48 0.64 18.62 -3.59
N CYS A 49 0.03 19.15 -4.65
CA CYS A 49 -1.40 18.97 -4.88
C CYS A 49 -1.71 17.67 -5.63
N LEU A 50 -2.91 17.13 -5.37
CA LEU A 50 -3.41 15.92 -6.03
C LEU A 50 -3.54 16.06 -7.56
N TYR A 51 -3.70 17.28 -8.08
CA TYR A 51 -3.79 17.51 -9.53
C TYR A 51 -2.46 17.27 -10.25
N CYS A 52 -1.33 17.63 -9.63
CA CYS A 52 -0.01 17.34 -10.19
C CYS A 52 0.28 15.83 -10.16
N ILE A 53 -0.23 15.10 -9.16
CA ILE A 53 -0.18 13.63 -9.14
C ILE A 53 -1.04 13.07 -10.28
N ALA A 54 -2.32 13.45 -10.36
CA ALA A 54 -3.26 12.91 -11.35
C ALA A 54 -2.82 13.13 -12.81
N SER A 55 -2.18 14.26 -13.10
CA SER A 55 -1.69 14.59 -14.44
C SER A 55 -0.36 13.92 -14.80
N GLY A 56 0.36 13.36 -13.83
CA GLY A 56 1.72 12.85 -14.00
C GLY A 56 2.80 13.94 -13.96
N GLU A 57 2.44 15.23 -13.85
CA GLU A 57 3.43 16.32 -13.77
C GLU A 57 4.32 16.18 -12.53
N ALA A 58 3.77 15.71 -11.41
CA ALA A 58 4.54 15.47 -10.19
C ALA A 58 5.60 14.37 -10.38
N ALA A 59 5.22 13.25 -11.01
CA ALA A 59 6.15 12.16 -11.30
C ALA A 59 7.33 12.64 -12.15
N ARG A 60 7.05 13.45 -13.18
CA ARG A 60 8.07 14.02 -14.07
C ARG A 60 8.94 15.08 -13.38
N ALA A 61 8.33 16.05 -12.69
CA ALA A 61 9.03 17.20 -12.11
C ALA A 61 9.81 16.87 -10.84
N LEU A 62 9.44 15.81 -10.12
CA LEU A 62 10.11 15.38 -8.88
C LEU A 62 11.10 14.23 -9.09
N THR A 63 11.35 13.83 -10.34
CA THR A 63 12.38 12.83 -10.65
C THR A 63 13.74 13.32 -10.15
N GLY A 64 14.33 12.57 -9.21
CA GLY A 64 15.55 12.97 -8.49
C GLY A 64 16.86 12.44 -9.08
N GLY A 65 16.81 11.39 -9.91
CA GLY A 65 17.97 10.72 -10.51
C GLY A 65 17.75 10.38 -11.99
N VAL A 66 18.73 9.76 -12.64
CA VAL A 66 18.78 9.62 -14.11
C VAL A 66 17.98 8.45 -14.70
N ASP A 67 17.50 7.48 -13.90
CA ASP A 67 16.95 6.24 -14.46
C ASP A 67 15.50 5.90 -14.09
N PHE A 68 14.89 6.57 -13.10
CA PHE A 68 13.50 6.26 -12.70
C PHE A 68 12.68 7.50 -12.35
N PRO A 69 11.41 7.57 -12.82
CA PRO A 69 10.50 8.67 -12.49
C PRO A 69 10.17 8.69 -11.00
N CYS A 70 9.76 9.84 -10.47
CA CYS A 70 9.23 9.90 -9.11
C CYS A 70 7.94 9.06 -9.01
N MET A 71 7.86 8.24 -7.96
CA MET A 71 6.70 7.41 -7.67
C MET A 71 6.08 7.78 -6.32
N PHE A 72 4.81 7.44 -6.14
CA PHE A 72 4.04 7.68 -4.92
C PHE A 72 3.72 6.39 -4.18
N THR A 73 3.97 5.24 -4.79
CA THR A 73 3.84 3.90 -4.20
C THR A 73 4.78 2.96 -4.95
N ASP A 74 5.05 1.78 -4.39
CA ASP A 74 5.83 0.75 -5.06
C ASP A 74 4.91 -0.23 -5.81
N ALA A 75 5.44 -0.86 -6.85
CA ALA A 75 4.79 -1.91 -7.61
C ALA A 75 5.65 -3.17 -7.59
N THR A 76 5.53 -3.90 -6.48
CA THR A 76 6.13 -5.22 -6.31
C THR A 76 5.13 -6.31 -6.69
N ASP A 77 5.64 -7.50 -7.01
CA ASP A 77 4.82 -8.70 -7.30
C ASP A 77 3.73 -8.50 -8.38
N VAL A 78 3.99 -7.61 -9.35
CA VAL A 78 3.07 -7.34 -10.47
C VAL A 78 2.80 -8.63 -11.27
N PRO A 79 1.55 -9.11 -11.35
CA PRO A 79 1.25 -10.30 -12.12
C PRO A 79 1.54 -10.13 -13.62
N PRO A 80 1.99 -11.18 -14.35
CA PRO A 80 2.36 -11.08 -15.76
C PRO A 80 1.27 -10.56 -16.70
N GLY A 81 0.00 -10.64 -16.30
CA GLY A 81 -1.14 -10.15 -17.08
C GLY A 81 -1.47 -8.66 -16.89
N VAL A 82 -0.76 -7.94 -16.02
CA VAL A 82 -0.99 -6.51 -15.77
C VAL A 82 -0.19 -5.67 -16.78
N PRO A 83 -0.83 -4.80 -17.58
CA PRO A 83 -0.12 -3.94 -18.52
C PRO A 83 0.80 -2.93 -17.82
N PHE A 84 1.93 -2.60 -18.46
CA PHE A 84 2.84 -1.57 -17.95
C PHE A 84 2.16 -0.22 -17.67
N ALA A 85 1.22 0.19 -18.54
CA ALA A 85 0.47 1.44 -18.35
C ALA A 85 -0.37 1.47 -17.06
N VAL A 86 -0.82 0.31 -16.57
CA VAL A 86 -1.50 0.19 -15.26
C VAL A 86 -0.50 0.42 -14.13
N VAL A 87 0.67 -0.23 -14.21
CA VAL A 87 1.75 -0.05 -13.23
C VAL A 87 2.19 1.41 -13.17
N GLU A 88 2.33 2.07 -14.32
CA GLU A 88 2.67 3.48 -14.42
C GLU A 88 1.59 4.38 -13.78
N GLU A 89 0.30 4.12 -14.03
CA GLU A 89 -0.79 4.89 -13.42
C GLU A 89 -0.86 4.70 -11.90
N VAL A 90 -0.68 3.47 -11.42
CA VAL A 90 -0.63 3.15 -9.99
C VAL A 90 0.56 3.84 -9.32
N THR A 91 1.76 3.72 -9.87
CA THR A 91 2.98 4.22 -9.23
C THR A 91 3.17 5.73 -9.35
N GLN A 92 2.76 6.34 -10.46
CA GLN A 92 3.10 7.73 -10.79
C GLN A 92 1.91 8.70 -10.82
N ARG A 93 0.68 8.18 -10.95
CA ARG A 93 -0.52 9.02 -11.09
C ARG A 93 -1.59 8.75 -10.05
N THR A 94 -1.29 7.93 -9.06
CA THR A 94 -2.18 7.60 -7.95
C THR A 94 -1.50 7.99 -6.63
N PRO A 95 -2.19 8.68 -5.70
CA PRO A 95 -1.67 8.91 -4.36
C PRO A 95 -1.38 7.57 -3.68
N GLY A 96 -0.17 7.40 -3.14
CA GLY A 96 0.14 6.24 -2.34
C GLY A 96 -0.47 6.32 -0.95
N PHE A 97 -0.16 5.31 -0.14
CA PHE A 97 -0.49 5.24 1.27
C PHE A 97 0.77 4.90 2.06
N VAL A 98 0.78 5.27 3.33
CA VAL A 98 1.83 4.87 4.26
C VAL A 98 1.51 3.47 4.76
N SER A 99 2.53 2.61 4.79
CA SER A 99 2.50 1.28 5.37
C SER A 99 3.78 1.06 6.16
N TRP A 100 3.72 0.22 7.20
CA TRP A 100 4.93 -0.16 7.94
C TRP A 100 5.82 -1.11 7.13
N GLN A 101 5.21 -2.03 6.36
CA GLN A 101 5.91 -2.72 5.28
C GLN A 101 6.14 -1.76 4.09
N GLN A 102 7.01 -2.12 3.13
CA GLN A 102 7.00 -1.43 1.84
C GLN A 102 5.59 -1.55 1.21
N PRO A 103 4.91 -0.43 0.86
CA PRO A 103 3.56 -0.49 0.34
C PRO A 103 3.56 -1.25 -0.99
N SER A 104 2.86 -2.38 -1.04
CA SER A 104 2.69 -3.15 -2.26
C SER A 104 1.25 -3.02 -2.74
N TRP A 105 1.06 -2.52 -3.95
CA TRP A 105 -0.26 -2.42 -4.56
C TRP A 105 -0.79 -3.81 -4.93
N LEU A 106 -2.08 -4.07 -4.68
CA LEU A 106 -2.70 -5.34 -5.05
C LEU A 106 -3.29 -5.30 -6.46
N TYR A 107 -3.23 -6.43 -7.15
CA TYR A 107 -3.68 -6.60 -8.54
C TYR A 107 -4.69 -7.75 -8.65
N HIS A 108 -5.66 -7.61 -9.56
CA HIS A 108 -6.64 -8.66 -9.85
C HIS A 108 -7.28 -8.43 -11.23
N CYS A 109 -7.69 -9.50 -11.91
CA CYS A 109 -8.24 -9.44 -13.28
C CYS A 109 -7.33 -8.72 -14.30
N GLY A 110 -6.01 -8.81 -14.15
CA GLY A 110 -5.06 -8.15 -15.06
C GLY A 110 -4.99 -6.63 -14.90
N ASP A 111 -5.44 -6.09 -13.77
CA ASP A 111 -5.46 -4.65 -13.49
C ASP A 111 -5.11 -4.36 -12.01
N GLY A 112 -4.79 -3.11 -11.69
CA GLY A 112 -4.64 -2.63 -10.33
C GLY A 112 -5.98 -2.64 -9.59
N ALA A 113 -5.98 -3.02 -8.31
CA ALA A 113 -7.14 -2.90 -7.45
C ALA A 113 -7.26 -1.47 -6.88
N ALA A 114 -8.46 -1.06 -6.51
CA ALA A 114 -8.70 0.20 -5.83
C ALA A 114 -8.44 0.08 -4.33
N PHE A 115 -7.46 0.81 -3.82
CA PHE A 115 -7.18 0.95 -2.40
C PHE A 115 -8.32 1.67 -1.67
N LEU A 116 -8.80 1.08 -0.58
CA LEU A 116 -9.94 1.55 0.20
C LEU A 116 -9.55 2.05 1.60
N GLY A 117 -8.29 1.89 2.01
CA GLY A 117 -7.82 2.26 3.34
C GLY A 117 -7.43 1.08 4.21
N ALA A 118 -6.99 1.40 5.44
CA ALA A 118 -6.83 0.42 6.49
C ALA A 118 -8.19 -0.06 7.01
N ALA A 119 -8.27 -1.33 7.41
CA ALA A 119 -9.48 -1.98 7.90
C ALA A 119 -9.16 -2.86 9.13
N GLY A 120 -10.09 -2.87 10.09
CA GLY A 120 -10.09 -3.81 11.20
C GLY A 120 -10.92 -5.05 10.90
N TYR A 121 -11.03 -5.95 11.87
CA TYR A 121 -11.78 -7.18 11.72
C TYR A 121 -13.25 -6.93 11.37
N GLU A 122 -13.90 -5.98 12.05
CA GLU A 122 -15.33 -5.73 11.89
C GLU A 122 -15.67 -5.22 10.48
N GLU A 123 -14.85 -4.36 9.88
CA GLU A 123 -15.01 -3.95 8.48
C GLU A 123 -14.77 -5.13 7.52
N LEU A 124 -13.75 -5.95 7.79
CA LEU A 124 -13.40 -7.09 6.94
C LEU A 124 -14.47 -8.19 6.92
N ARG A 125 -15.34 -8.28 7.94
CA ARG A 125 -16.44 -9.27 7.95
C ARG A 125 -17.41 -9.13 6.79
N ALA A 126 -17.55 -7.93 6.22
CA ALA A 126 -18.34 -7.71 5.00
C ALA A 126 -17.63 -8.19 3.72
N HIS A 127 -16.38 -8.65 3.84
CA HIS A 127 -15.46 -8.94 2.75
C HIS A 127 -14.78 -10.31 2.96
N PRO A 128 -15.54 -11.42 2.86
CA PRO A 128 -15.01 -12.76 3.13
C PRO A 128 -13.81 -13.13 2.24
N ASP A 129 -13.77 -12.66 0.98
CA ASP A 129 -12.64 -12.90 0.08
C ASP A 129 -11.34 -12.27 0.57
N ALA A 130 -11.42 -11.08 1.20
CA ALA A 130 -10.28 -10.39 1.78
C ALA A 130 -9.79 -11.09 3.05
N LEU A 131 -10.71 -11.56 3.90
CA LEU A 131 -10.36 -12.39 5.07
C LEU A 131 -9.67 -13.68 4.64
N GLU A 132 -10.19 -14.36 3.63
CA GLU A 132 -9.61 -15.60 3.14
C GLU A 132 -8.22 -15.39 2.54
N MET A 133 -8.02 -14.29 1.82
CA MET A 133 -6.69 -13.92 1.31
C MET A 133 -5.66 -13.75 2.44
N ILE A 134 -6.05 -13.13 3.56
CA ILE A 134 -5.17 -12.98 4.73
C ILE A 134 -4.91 -14.34 5.39
N ARG A 135 -5.94 -15.19 5.54
CA ARG A 135 -5.77 -16.57 6.08
C ARG A 135 -4.80 -17.39 5.26
N ASP A 136 -4.98 -17.39 3.94
CA ASP A 136 -4.11 -18.09 3.00
C ASP A 136 -2.66 -17.60 3.13
N ASP A 137 -2.46 -16.31 3.34
CA ASP A 137 -1.14 -15.73 3.53
C ASP A 137 -0.48 -16.16 4.85
N LEU A 138 -1.22 -16.07 5.95
CA LEU A 138 -0.76 -16.56 7.26
C LEU A 138 -0.44 -18.06 7.23
N HIS A 139 -1.28 -18.85 6.55
CA HIS A 139 -1.06 -20.28 6.36
C HIS A 139 0.22 -20.56 5.56
N ARG A 140 0.48 -19.81 4.48
CA ARG A 140 1.74 -19.92 3.71
C ARG A 140 2.97 -19.57 4.56
N LEU A 141 2.82 -18.69 5.54
CA LEU A 141 3.87 -18.36 6.51
C LEU A 141 3.98 -19.38 7.66
N GLY A 142 3.19 -20.45 7.64
CA GLY A 142 3.23 -21.54 8.62
C GLY A 142 2.46 -21.26 9.91
N TRP A 143 1.59 -20.25 9.94
CA TRP A 143 0.77 -19.97 11.12
C TRP A 143 -0.28 -21.06 11.34
N PRO A 144 -0.44 -21.56 12.58
CA PRO A 144 -1.58 -22.39 12.95
C PRO A 144 -2.91 -21.66 12.74
N ALA A 145 -3.96 -22.39 12.36
CA ALA A 145 -5.25 -21.81 12.00
C ALA A 145 -5.91 -21.03 13.16
N ASP A 146 -5.77 -21.51 14.39
CA ASP A 146 -6.26 -20.85 15.60
C ASP A 146 -5.52 -19.53 15.88
N GLN A 147 -4.20 -19.50 15.66
CA GLN A 147 -3.40 -18.27 15.77
C GLN A 147 -3.75 -17.27 14.68
N ALA A 148 -3.97 -17.72 13.44
CA ALA A 148 -4.41 -16.86 12.34
C ALA A 148 -5.78 -16.22 12.65
N GLU A 149 -6.74 -17.00 13.15
CA GLU A 149 -8.04 -16.47 13.58
C GLU A 149 -7.93 -15.49 14.76
N ALA A 150 -7.05 -15.77 15.73
CA ALA A 150 -6.80 -14.85 16.85
C ALA A 150 -6.17 -13.53 16.40
N MET A 151 -5.29 -13.57 15.39
CA MET A 151 -4.66 -12.38 14.79
C MET A 151 -5.69 -11.55 14.01
N LEU A 152 -6.50 -12.19 13.17
CA LEU A 152 -7.58 -11.53 12.43
C LEU A 152 -8.53 -10.78 13.37
N ARG A 153 -8.95 -11.41 14.47
CA ARG A 153 -9.88 -10.80 15.43
C ARG A 153 -9.33 -9.61 16.20
N ARG A 154 -8.00 -9.44 16.23
CA ARG A 154 -7.33 -8.29 16.87
C ARG A 154 -7.14 -7.13 15.91
N MET A 155 -7.43 -7.30 14.62
CA MET A 155 -7.20 -6.25 13.63
C MET A 155 -8.02 -5.01 13.95
N ASP A 156 -7.34 -3.85 13.97
CA ASP A 156 -7.94 -2.55 14.15
C ASP A 156 -7.43 -1.59 13.07
N ARG A 157 -8.32 -0.82 12.44
CA ARG A 157 -7.97 0.10 11.34
C ARG A 157 -6.95 1.17 11.73
N SER A 158 -6.80 1.46 13.02
CA SER A 158 -5.92 2.48 13.59
C SER A 158 -4.84 1.89 14.50
N GLY A 159 -4.84 0.57 14.68
CA GLY A 159 -3.96 -0.16 15.56
C GLY A 159 -3.17 -1.23 14.83
N GLU A 160 -2.62 -2.16 15.62
CA GLU A 160 -1.76 -3.22 15.12
C GLU A 160 -2.26 -4.56 15.67
N PRO A 161 -2.52 -5.55 14.81
CA PRO A 161 -2.41 -5.51 13.34
C PRO A 161 -3.52 -4.71 12.65
N ALA A 162 -3.30 -4.37 11.37
CA ALA A 162 -4.31 -3.81 10.49
C ALA A 162 -4.30 -4.50 9.12
N ALA A 163 -5.44 -4.53 8.44
CA ALA A 163 -5.51 -4.94 7.04
C ALA A 163 -5.47 -3.72 6.11
N ILE A 164 -4.86 -3.87 4.94
CA ILE A 164 -4.87 -2.87 3.86
C ILE A 164 -5.84 -3.38 2.80
N LEU A 165 -7.01 -2.75 2.72
CA LEU A 165 -8.13 -3.23 1.93
C LEU A 165 -8.11 -2.65 0.51
N PHE A 166 -8.38 -3.52 -0.46
CA PHE A 166 -8.54 -3.17 -1.87
C PHE A 166 -9.80 -3.80 -2.45
N ARG A 167 -10.25 -3.27 -3.59
CA ARG A 167 -11.35 -3.82 -4.39
C ARG A 167 -10.97 -3.90 -5.87
N CYS A 168 -11.15 -5.06 -6.48
CA CYS A 168 -10.95 -5.21 -7.92
C CYS A 168 -11.94 -4.32 -8.70
N LEU A 169 -11.41 -3.56 -9.67
CA LEU A 169 -12.21 -2.67 -10.52
C LEU A 169 -13.13 -3.40 -11.51
N HIS A 170 -12.87 -4.69 -11.77
CA HIS A 170 -13.58 -5.48 -12.79
C HIS A 170 -14.66 -6.38 -12.21
N CYS A 171 -14.32 -7.17 -11.19
CA CYS A 171 -15.25 -8.13 -10.59
C CYS A 171 -15.81 -7.70 -9.22
N GLY A 172 -15.28 -6.64 -8.62
CA GLY A 172 -15.73 -6.15 -7.31
C GLY A 172 -15.27 -6.98 -6.11
N VAL A 173 -14.48 -8.05 -6.31
CA VAL A 173 -13.91 -8.84 -5.21
C VAL A 173 -13.02 -7.96 -4.33
N HIS A 174 -13.04 -8.21 -3.02
CA HIS A 174 -12.17 -7.51 -2.09
C HIS A 174 -10.90 -8.32 -1.85
N LEU A 175 -9.78 -7.62 -1.77
CA LEU A 175 -8.45 -8.17 -1.54
C LEU A 175 -7.89 -7.46 -0.32
N ALA A 176 -7.07 -8.15 0.47
CA ALA A 176 -6.36 -7.48 1.54
C ALA A 176 -4.96 -8.05 1.71
N SER A 177 -4.02 -7.16 1.98
CA SER A 177 -2.79 -7.50 2.69
C SER A 177 -2.97 -7.15 4.16
N TRP A 178 -2.02 -7.57 4.99
CA TRP A 178 -2.04 -7.30 6.41
C TRP A 178 -0.68 -6.82 6.88
N GLU A 179 -0.70 -6.01 7.92
CA GLU A 179 0.49 -5.43 8.54
C GLU A 179 0.49 -5.81 10.01
N MET A 180 1.61 -6.39 10.45
CA MET A 180 1.99 -6.51 11.85
C MET A 180 3.21 -5.63 12.06
N VAL A 181 3.20 -4.80 13.08
CA VAL A 181 4.43 -4.25 13.65
C VAL A 181 4.79 -5.12 14.85
N HIS A 182 6.08 -5.37 15.04
CA HIS A 182 6.62 -6.23 16.10
C HIS A 182 5.92 -6.00 17.45
N ALA A 183 5.15 -6.99 17.92
CA ALA A 183 5.14 -7.29 19.33
C ALA A 183 6.52 -7.91 19.65
N ASP A 184 7.29 -7.23 20.49
CA ASP A 184 8.50 -7.72 21.15
C ASP A 184 9.69 -8.08 20.25
N VAL A 185 10.41 -7.06 19.77
CA VAL A 185 11.87 -7.11 19.87
C VAL A 185 12.24 -6.37 21.15
N GLU A 186 12.17 -7.06 22.30
CA GLU A 186 13.08 -6.70 23.37
C GLU A 186 14.47 -6.75 22.74
N ALA A 187 15.06 -5.57 22.54
CA ALA A 187 16.49 -5.47 22.33
C ALA A 187 17.12 -6.17 23.53
N SER A 188 17.49 -7.44 23.34
CA SER A 188 18.48 -8.10 24.16
C SER A 188 19.77 -7.36 23.91
N VAL A 189 19.91 -6.20 24.56
CA VAL A 189 21.19 -5.54 24.75
C VAL A 189 21.98 -6.51 25.61
N GLN A 190 22.61 -7.49 24.97
CA GLN A 190 23.83 -8.02 25.53
C GLN A 190 24.79 -6.84 25.55
N VAL A 191 25.02 -6.30 26.74
CA VAL A 191 26.08 -5.35 27.01
C VAL A 191 27.39 -6.06 26.67
N LEU A 192 27.78 -6.01 25.41
CA LEU A 192 29.13 -6.30 24.99
C LEU A 192 29.94 -5.06 25.37
N GLY A 193 30.99 -5.31 26.16
CA GLY A 193 31.89 -4.29 26.66
C GLY A 193 32.52 -3.42 25.55
N PRO A 194 33.21 -2.35 25.93
CA PRO A 194 33.57 -1.30 25.00
C PRO A 194 34.66 -1.77 24.02
N GLY A 195 34.37 -1.76 22.72
CA GLY A 195 35.38 -1.94 21.68
C GLY A 195 34.83 -2.33 20.31
N HIS A 196 34.94 -1.39 19.36
CA HIS A 196 35.00 -1.56 17.89
C HIS A 196 33.87 -2.29 17.13
N GLU A 197 33.14 -1.47 16.34
CA GLU A 197 32.80 -1.61 14.92
C GLU A 197 32.44 -2.98 14.32
N THR A 198 31.20 -3.11 13.82
CA THR A 198 30.80 -3.13 12.38
C THR A 198 29.45 -3.83 12.26
N THR A 199 28.38 -3.07 11.99
CA THR A 199 27.07 -3.68 11.69
C THR A 199 27.04 -4.09 10.22
N VAL A 200 27.41 -5.34 9.94
CA VAL A 200 27.04 -6.00 8.68
C VAL A 200 25.59 -6.45 8.81
N GLY A 201 24.67 -5.63 8.30
CA GLY A 201 23.26 -6.02 8.16
C GLY A 201 23.14 -7.16 7.15
N ARG A 202 22.88 -8.38 7.63
CA ARG A 202 22.49 -9.49 6.75
C ARG A 202 21.05 -9.28 6.31
N HIS A 203 20.88 -8.94 5.03
CA HIS A 203 19.61 -9.14 4.34
C HIS A 203 19.32 -10.65 4.23
N ALA A 204 18.22 -11.07 4.86
CA ALA A 204 17.46 -12.25 4.46
C ALA A 204 16.06 -11.70 4.11
N GLY A 205 15.56 -11.71 2.87
CA GLY A 205 15.76 -12.67 1.80
C GLY A 205 14.56 -13.62 1.77
N ALA A 206 13.70 -13.43 0.76
CA ALA A 206 12.53 -14.23 0.36
C ALA A 206 11.16 -13.84 0.96
N VAL A 207 10.51 -12.83 0.38
CA VAL A 207 9.03 -12.74 0.34
C VAL A 207 8.59 -13.47 -0.91
N GLY A 208 7.96 -14.63 -0.73
CA GLY A 208 7.40 -15.42 -1.83
C GLY A 208 6.22 -14.73 -2.49
N TYR A 209 6.09 -14.93 -3.80
CA TYR A 209 5.09 -14.42 -4.74
C TYR A 209 3.71 -14.08 -4.12
N ARG A 210 3.39 -12.78 -4.01
CA ARG A 210 2.05 -12.27 -3.63
C ARG A 210 1.08 -12.34 -4.82
N THR A 211 0.73 -13.55 -5.26
CA THR A 211 -0.35 -13.73 -6.24
C THR A 211 -1.65 -14.14 -5.56
N CYS A 212 -2.76 -13.55 -5.96
CA CYS A 212 -4.10 -13.93 -5.52
C CYS A 212 -4.38 -15.40 -5.93
N PRO A 213 -4.74 -16.30 -5.00
CA PRO A 213 -5.00 -17.72 -5.31
C PRO A 213 -6.24 -17.94 -6.19
N TYR A 214 -7.00 -16.88 -6.47
CA TYR A 214 -8.21 -16.89 -7.32
C TYR A 214 -7.97 -16.43 -8.76
N ALA A 215 -6.72 -16.08 -9.13
CA ALA A 215 -6.37 -15.74 -10.50
C ALA A 215 -6.62 -16.94 -11.45
N GLY A 216 -7.83 -17.00 -12.03
CA GLY A 216 -8.23 -18.02 -13.00
C GLY A 216 -9.31 -19.03 -12.54
N ARG A 217 -9.91 -18.89 -11.34
CA ARG A 217 -11.03 -19.79 -10.97
C ARG A 217 -12.35 -19.33 -11.63
N PRO A 218 -13.09 -20.22 -12.32
CA PRO A 218 -14.42 -19.89 -12.82
C PRO A 218 -15.40 -19.67 -11.65
N ARG A 219 -16.29 -18.69 -11.81
CA ARG A 219 -17.28 -18.27 -10.80
C ARG A 219 -18.15 -19.43 -10.33
N ILE A 220 -18.44 -19.49 -9.03
CA ILE A 220 -19.65 -20.18 -8.54
C ILE A 220 -20.82 -19.22 -8.82
N PRO A 221 -21.83 -19.60 -9.62
CA PRO A 221 -22.99 -18.75 -9.84
C PRO A 221 -23.82 -18.63 -8.57
N ALA A 222 -24.45 -17.46 -8.41
CA ALA A 222 -25.31 -17.08 -7.29
C ALA A 222 -26.52 -18.00 -7.12
#